data_AF-X1IXV4-F1
#
_entry.id   AF-X1IXV4-F1
#
_cell.length_a   1.000
_cell.length_b   1.000
_cell.length_c   1.000
_cell.angle_alpha   90.00
_cell.angle_beta   90.00
_cell.angle_gamma   90.00
#
_symmetry.space_group_name_H-M   'P 1'
#
loop_
_entity.id
_entity.type
_entity.pdbx_description
1 polymer ?
#
loop_
_entity_poly.entity_id
_entity_poly.type
_entity_poly.pdbx_seq_one_letter_code
_entity_poly.pdbx_strand_id
1 'polypeptide(L)'
;FVSCKNDPSSQYTYGPPEKINDGIDVGSLGEVNIDSTLIEKAVNNISQGRYKEVHSMLIFKDDKLVFEEYFKGHKFQYETTNHHGELVTWDRTMLHSIMSVTKSIASACMGIAIDNGFIESVHQSIFDYLPKHQTFRKAFF
;
A
#
# COMPACT_ATOMS: atom_id res chain seq x y z
N PHE A 1 -4.48 17.17 23.20
CA PHE A 1 -3.11 17.31 22.68
C PHE A 1 -3.04 18.56 21.82
N VAL A 2 -2.02 19.38 22.05
CA VAL A 2 -1.86 20.72 21.47
C VAL A 2 -1.78 20.59 19.96
N SER A 3 -2.75 21.19 19.27
CA SER A 3 -2.74 21.39 17.83
C SER A 3 -1.63 22.39 17.49
N CYS A 4 -0.46 21.87 17.10
CA CYS A 4 0.58 22.69 16.50
C CYS A 4 0.11 23.11 15.11
N LYS A 5 -0.01 24.42 14.93
CA LYS A 5 -0.22 25.07 13.64
C LYS A 5 0.91 24.63 12.71
N ASN A 6 0.60 23.92 11.64
CA ASN A 6 1.57 23.57 10.61
C ASN A 6 2.16 24.85 10.01
N ASP A 7 3.38 25.17 10.42
CA ASP A 7 4.22 26.16 9.76
C ASP A 7 4.79 25.50 8.48
N PRO A 8 4.44 25.99 7.28
CA PRO A 8 4.95 25.42 6.02
C PRO A 8 6.48 25.54 5.87
N SER A 9 7.16 26.24 6.79
CA SER A 9 8.62 26.37 6.81
C SER A 9 9.35 25.32 7.65
N SER A 10 8.64 24.51 8.43
CA SER A 10 9.28 23.49 9.28
C SER A 10 9.68 22.26 8.45
N GLN A 11 10.97 21.92 8.46
CA GLN A 11 11.45 20.69 7.84
C GLN A 11 10.99 19.49 8.65
N TYR A 12 10.45 18.47 7.98
CA TYR A 12 10.14 17.19 8.60
C TYR A 12 11.40 16.58 9.20
N THR A 13 11.30 16.13 10.44
CA THR A 13 12.33 15.39 11.17
C THR A 13 11.78 14.00 11.45
N TYR A 14 12.56 12.98 11.12
CA TYR A 14 12.14 11.59 11.29
C TYR A 14 11.88 11.22 12.77
N GLY A 15 10.81 10.45 13.00
CA GLY A 15 10.56 9.72 14.23
C GLY A 15 10.17 8.26 13.93
N PRO A 16 10.56 7.28 14.77
CA PRO A 16 10.18 5.89 14.57
C PRO A 16 8.66 5.68 14.77
N PRO A 17 8.06 4.67 14.12
CA PRO A 17 6.64 4.34 14.27
C PRO A 17 6.25 3.96 15.70
N GLU A 18 4.99 4.21 16.06
CA GLU A 18 4.43 3.82 17.35
C GLU A 18 4.10 2.31 17.40
N LYS A 19 4.52 1.62 18.46
CA LYS A 19 4.12 0.24 18.73
C LYS A 19 2.69 0.19 19.26
N ILE A 20 1.76 -0.32 18.47
CA ILE A 20 0.32 -0.36 18.82
C ILE A 20 -0.22 -1.75 19.20
N ASN A 21 0.67 -2.75 19.38
CA ASN A 21 0.31 -4.13 19.75
C ASN A 21 -0.62 -4.85 18.74
N ASP A 22 -0.45 -4.57 17.46
CA ASP A 22 -1.14 -5.21 16.32
C ASP A 22 -0.41 -6.47 15.79
N GLY A 23 0.65 -6.90 16.47
CA GLY A 23 1.51 -8.01 16.05
C GLY A 23 2.65 -7.60 15.12
N ILE A 24 2.76 -6.32 14.72
CA ILE A 24 3.87 -5.81 13.93
C ILE A 24 4.91 -5.18 14.86
N ASP A 25 6.15 -5.65 14.79
CA ASP A 25 7.26 -5.01 15.51
C ASP A 25 7.69 -3.71 14.82
N VAL A 26 8.09 -2.74 15.64
CA VAL A 26 8.56 -1.44 15.17
C VAL A 26 10.05 -1.30 15.48
N GLY A 27 10.72 -0.48 14.69
CA GLY A 27 12.12 -0.12 14.90
C GLY A 27 12.42 1.27 14.36
N SER A 28 13.68 1.65 14.42
CA SER A 28 14.17 2.88 13.80
C SER A 28 14.82 2.63 12.43
N LEU A 29 14.87 3.65 11.57
CA LEU A 29 15.64 3.62 10.32
C LEU A 29 17.11 3.28 10.57
N GLY A 30 17.69 3.81 11.65
CA GLY A 30 19.07 3.55 12.05
C GLY A 30 19.33 2.08 12.40
N GLU A 31 18.41 1.41 13.11
CA GLU A 31 18.53 -0.02 13.44
C GLU A 31 18.65 -0.91 12.21
N VAL A 32 18.01 -0.52 11.10
CA VAL A 32 18.02 -1.28 9.84
C VAL A 32 18.97 -0.71 8.81
N ASN A 33 19.93 0.13 9.24
CA ASN A 33 20.96 0.74 8.40
C ASN A 33 20.41 1.59 7.24
N ILE A 34 19.32 2.31 7.46
CA ILE A 34 18.79 3.31 6.53
C ILE A 34 19.10 4.72 7.06
N ASP A 35 19.76 5.53 6.23
CA ASP A 35 19.95 6.97 6.47
C ASP A 35 18.62 7.72 6.28
N SER A 36 18.19 8.50 7.29
CA SER A 36 16.92 9.23 7.27
C SER A 36 16.91 10.39 6.26
N THR A 37 18.07 10.89 5.83
CA THR A 37 18.19 12.11 5.00
C THR A 37 17.32 12.06 3.74
N LEU A 38 17.32 10.94 3.01
CA LEU A 38 16.52 10.81 1.78
C LEU A 38 15.03 10.62 2.07
N ILE A 39 14.70 9.98 3.18
CA ILE A 39 13.31 9.77 3.61
C ILE A 39 12.70 11.09 4.05
N GLU A 40 13.41 11.86 4.87
CA GLU A 40 12.99 13.21 5.28
C GLU A 40 12.82 14.14 4.08
N LYS A 41 13.74 14.08 3.10
CA LYS A 41 13.60 14.82 1.85
C LYS A 41 12.36 14.39 1.06
N ALA A 42 12.03 13.10 1.02
CA ALA A 42 10.84 12.60 0.35
C ALA A 42 9.56 13.11 1.04
N VAL A 43 9.50 13.05 2.37
CA VAL A 43 8.39 13.59 3.17
C VAL A 43 8.23 15.09 2.93
N ASN A 44 9.32 15.85 2.98
CA ASN A 44 9.30 17.29 2.69
C ASN A 44 8.77 17.59 1.29
N ASN A 45 9.18 16.83 0.26
CA ASN A 45 8.65 16.99 -1.11
C ASN A 45 7.14 16.72 -1.18
N ILE A 46 6.64 15.70 -0.46
CA ILE A 46 5.20 15.39 -0.40
C ILE A 46 4.45 16.54 0.30
N SER A 47 4.92 16.96 1.48
CA SER A 47 4.31 18.03 2.27
C SER A 47 4.31 19.39 1.56
N GLN A 48 5.30 19.65 0.71
CA GLN A 48 5.38 20.86 -0.13
C GLN A 48 4.59 20.75 -1.44
N GLY A 49 3.86 19.65 -1.65
CA GLY A 49 2.98 19.46 -2.81
C GLY A 49 3.70 19.17 -4.11
N ARG A 50 4.99 18.81 -4.08
CA ARG A 50 5.73 18.36 -5.26
C ARG A 50 5.18 17.03 -5.78
N TYR A 51 4.75 16.17 -4.86
CA TYR A 51 4.01 14.95 -5.15
C TYR A 51 2.62 15.08 -4.52
N LYS A 52 1.61 15.21 -5.36
CA LYS A 52 0.20 15.36 -4.94
C LYS A 52 -0.47 14.00 -4.81
N GLU A 53 -1.51 13.93 -3.98
CA GLU A 53 -2.31 12.72 -3.76
C GLU A 53 -1.48 11.49 -3.33
N VAL A 54 -0.36 11.72 -2.63
CA VAL A 54 0.32 10.67 -1.87
C VAL A 54 -0.36 10.61 -0.51
N HIS A 55 -0.97 9.47 -0.18
CA HIS A 55 -1.81 9.34 1.02
C HIS A 55 -1.05 8.78 2.22
N SER A 56 -0.08 7.90 1.97
CA SER A 56 0.80 7.35 3.00
C SER A 56 2.13 6.89 2.41
N MET A 57 3.14 6.75 3.28
CA MET A 57 4.40 6.10 2.97
C MET A 57 4.84 5.27 4.17
N LEU A 58 5.16 4.00 3.94
CA LEU A 58 5.58 3.05 4.97
C LEU A 58 6.82 2.31 4.48
N ILE A 59 7.75 2.00 5.41
CA ILE A 59 8.93 1.19 5.13
C ILE A 59 9.01 0.07 6.16
N PHE A 60 8.98 -1.17 5.67
CA PHE A 60 9.16 -2.38 6.46
C PHE A 60 10.47 -3.06 6.06
N LYS A 61 11.36 -3.29 7.01
CA LYS A 61 12.68 -3.89 6.79
C LYS A 61 13.15 -4.64 8.04
N ASP A 62 13.85 -5.76 7.83
CA ASP A 62 14.39 -6.63 8.88
C ASP A 62 13.32 -6.97 9.94
N ASP A 63 12.15 -7.38 9.45
CA ASP A 63 10.96 -7.75 10.23
C ASP A 63 10.39 -6.63 11.13
N LYS A 64 10.69 -5.37 10.83
CA LYS A 64 10.20 -4.21 11.56
C LYS A 64 9.59 -3.14 10.65
N LEU A 65 8.52 -2.52 11.11
CA LEU A 65 8.05 -1.24 10.59
C LEU A 65 8.96 -0.13 11.11
N VAL A 66 9.71 0.51 10.23
CA VAL A 66 10.76 1.49 10.60
C VAL A 66 10.43 2.92 10.22
N PHE A 67 9.40 3.10 9.38
CA PHE A 67 8.89 4.40 8.98
C PHE A 67 7.41 4.26 8.61
N GLU A 68 6.60 5.23 9.03
CA GLU A 68 5.17 5.26 8.78
C GLU A 68 4.69 6.72 8.88
N GLU A 69 4.22 7.27 7.76
CA GLU A 69 3.65 8.61 7.70
C GLU A 69 2.42 8.65 6.81
N TYR A 70 1.49 9.53 7.17
CA TYR A 70 0.23 9.75 6.46
C TYR A 70 0.07 11.23 6.12
N PHE A 71 -0.48 11.52 4.95
CA PHE A 71 -0.50 12.88 4.40
C PHE A 71 -1.92 13.34 4.08
N LYS A 72 -2.07 14.62 3.73
CA LYS A 72 -3.34 15.15 3.23
C LYS A 72 -3.53 14.76 1.77
N GLY A 73 -4.74 14.35 1.42
CA GLY A 73 -5.12 13.99 0.05
C GLY A 73 -6.61 13.75 -0.07
N HIS A 74 -7.10 13.60 -1.30
CA HIS A 74 -8.52 13.42 -1.55
C HIS A 74 -8.91 11.94 -1.46
N LYS A 75 -10.07 11.65 -0.87
CA LYS A 75 -10.72 10.35 -1.05
C LYS A 75 -11.05 10.15 -2.52
N PHE A 76 -10.93 8.91 -2.99
CA PHE A 76 -11.28 8.58 -4.38
C PHE A 76 -12.80 8.64 -4.60
N GLN A 77 -13.25 9.34 -5.63
CA GLN A 77 -14.66 9.42 -6.04
C GLN A 77 -14.80 9.39 -7.57
N TYR A 78 -15.40 8.33 -8.11
CA TYR A 78 -15.45 8.07 -9.57
C TYR A 78 -15.98 9.24 -10.42
N GLU A 79 -17.08 9.86 -10.00
CA GLU A 79 -17.84 10.81 -10.84
C GLU A 79 -17.33 12.26 -10.76
N THR A 80 -16.14 12.50 -10.22
CA THR A 80 -15.59 13.84 -9.97
C THR A 80 -14.40 14.15 -10.86
N THR A 81 -14.10 15.44 -11.05
CA THR A 81 -12.90 15.86 -11.78
C THR A 81 -11.65 15.29 -11.09
N ASN A 82 -10.78 14.64 -11.88
CA ASN A 82 -9.59 13.93 -11.40
C ASN A 82 -9.86 12.79 -10.41
N HIS A 83 -11.13 12.38 -10.23
CA HIS A 83 -11.58 11.43 -9.21
C HIS A 83 -11.36 11.89 -7.76
N HIS A 84 -11.30 13.21 -7.53
CA HIS A 84 -11.11 13.80 -6.20
C HIS A 84 -12.45 14.01 -5.46
N GLY A 85 -12.66 13.25 -4.40
CA GLY A 85 -13.72 13.47 -3.42
C GLY A 85 -13.28 14.40 -2.28
N GLU A 86 -13.69 14.07 -1.06
CA GLU A 86 -13.38 14.84 0.16
C GLU A 86 -11.86 14.91 0.42
N LEU A 87 -11.32 16.11 0.65
CA LEU A 87 -9.96 16.31 1.14
C LEU A 87 -9.87 15.93 2.62
N VAL A 88 -9.03 14.94 2.95
CA VAL A 88 -8.85 14.42 4.31
C VAL A 88 -7.38 14.44 4.71
N THR A 89 -7.11 14.31 6.00
CA THR A 89 -5.80 13.89 6.50
C THR A 89 -5.88 12.40 6.72
N TRP A 90 -5.13 11.62 5.93
CA TRP A 90 -5.17 10.16 6.02
C TRP A 90 -4.61 9.68 7.36
N ASP A 91 -5.09 8.52 7.82
CA ASP A 91 -4.53 7.81 8.97
C ASP A 91 -4.60 6.30 8.75
N ARG A 92 -3.95 5.55 9.65
CA ARG A 92 -3.80 4.09 9.57
C ARG A 92 -5.11 3.30 9.57
N THR A 93 -6.18 3.87 10.12
CA THR A 93 -7.49 3.22 10.26
C THR A 93 -8.40 3.46 9.06
N MET A 94 -8.01 4.35 8.15
CA MET A 94 -8.79 4.70 6.97
C MET A 94 -8.60 3.68 5.84
N LEU A 95 -9.71 3.26 5.24
CA LEU A 95 -9.69 2.37 4.08
C LEU A 95 -9.26 3.09 2.81
N HIS A 96 -8.35 2.49 2.06
CA HIS A 96 -7.87 2.99 0.78
C HIS A 96 -8.28 2.05 -0.37
N SER A 97 -8.76 2.61 -1.48
CA SER A 97 -8.98 1.84 -2.71
C SER A 97 -7.63 1.56 -3.38
N ILE A 98 -7.15 0.32 -3.32
CA ILE A 98 -5.83 -0.08 -3.84
C ILE A 98 -5.87 -0.66 -5.27
N MET A 99 -7.07 -0.79 -5.85
CA MET A 99 -7.29 -1.15 -7.26
C MET A 99 -6.49 -2.41 -7.68
N SER A 100 -5.60 -2.29 -8.67
CA SER A 100 -4.86 -3.43 -9.22
C SER A 100 -3.93 -4.13 -8.23
N VAL A 101 -3.61 -3.53 -7.07
CA VAL A 101 -2.84 -4.20 -6.00
C VAL A 101 -3.55 -5.49 -5.54
N THR A 102 -4.88 -5.54 -5.61
CA THR A 102 -5.68 -6.74 -5.30
C THR A 102 -5.27 -7.97 -6.13
N LYS A 103 -4.67 -7.79 -7.31
CA LYS A 103 -4.18 -8.92 -8.13
C LYS A 103 -3.05 -9.69 -7.45
N SER A 104 -2.22 -9.05 -6.63
CA SER A 104 -1.18 -9.75 -5.85
C SER A 104 -1.81 -10.68 -4.80
N ILE A 105 -2.90 -10.24 -4.15
CA ILE A 105 -3.66 -11.09 -3.22
C ILE A 105 -4.30 -12.25 -3.96
N ALA A 106 -4.93 -12.00 -5.11
CA ALA A 106 -5.50 -13.06 -5.94
C ALA A 106 -4.42 -14.08 -6.37
N SER A 107 -3.23 -13.61 -6.73
CA SER A 107 -2.09 -14.47 -7.07
C SER A 107 -1.63 -15.33 -5.88
N ALA A 108 -1.55 -14.74 -4.68
CA ALA A 108 -1.22 -15.49 -3.46
C ALA A 108 -2.27 -16.57 -3.16
N CYS A 109 -3.57 -16.26 -3.30
CA CYS A 109 -4.65 -17.24 -3.16
C CYS A 109 -4.52 -18.39 -4.16
N MET A 110 -4.09 -18.11 -5.40
CA MET A 110 -3.82 -19.16 -6.39
C MET A 110 -2.68 -20.08 -5.96
N GLY A 111 -1.58 -19.54 -5.42
CA GLY A 111 -0.50 -20.34 -4.85
C GLY A 111 -0.98 -21.26 -3.73
N ILE A 112 -1.75 -20.71 -2.78
CA ILE A 112 -2.34 -21.48 -1.68
C ILE A 112 -3.27 -22.59 -2.21
N ALA A 113 -4.05 -22.31 -3.25
CA ALA A 113 -4.93 -23.31 -3.86
C ALA A 113 -4.15 -24.47 -4.50
N ILE A 114 -2.98 -24.18 -5.08
CA ILE A 114 -2.06 -25.20 -5.60
C ILE A 114 -1.49 -26.02 -4.44
N ASP A 115 -0.97 -25.37 -3.40
CA ASP A 115 -0.38 -26.05 -2.24
C ASP A 115 -1.36 -26.98 -1.51
N ASN A 116 -2.66 -26.63 -1.51
CA ASN A 116 -3.72 -27.45 -0.94
C ASN A 116 -4.30 -28.50 -1.91
N GLY A 117 -3.81 -28.59 -3.15
CA GLY A 117 -4.24 -29.57 -4.14
C GLY A 117 -5.61 -29.31 -4.77
N PHE A 118 -6.18 -28.10 -4.60
CA PHE A 118 -7.39 -27.70 -5.34
C PHE A 118 -7.09 -27.43 -6.82
N ILE A 119 -5.85 -27.05 -7.10
CA ILE A 119 -5.29 -26.85 -8.43
C ILE A 119 -4.01 -27.66 -8.52
N GLU A 120 -3.87 -28.45 -9.58
CA GLU A 120 -2.73 -29.35 -9.75
C GLU A 120 -1.44 -28.57 -9.97
N SER A 121 -1.47 -27.55 -10.84
CA SER A 121 -0.34 -26.66 -11.10
C SER A 121 -0.76 -25.44 -11.92
N VAL A 122 0.18 -24.51 -12.12
CA VAL A 122 0.02 -23.37 -13.05
C VAL A 122 -0.17 -23.77 -14.51
N HIS A 123 0.10 -25.04 -14.86
CA HIS A 123 -0.11 -25.58 -16.20
C HIS A 123 -1.46 -26.27 -16.38
N GLN A 124 -2.24 -26.42 -15.30
CA GLN A 124 -3.57 -27.02 -15.39
C GLN A 124 -4.48 -26.16 -16.28
N SER A 125 -5.25 -26.84 -17.13
CA SER A 125 -6.13 -26.19 -18.07
C SER A 125 -7.28 -25.48 -17.34
N ILE A 126 -7.44 -24.18 -17.58
CA ILE A 126 -8.58 -23.42 -17.04
C ILE A 126 -9.94 -24.00 -17.45
N PHE A 127 -10.00 -24.73 -18.56
CA PHE A 127 -11.22 -25.37 -19.03
C PHE A 127 -11.68 -26.51 -18.11
N ASP A 128 -10.80 -27.05 -17.27
CA ASP A 128 -11.17 -28.08 -16.29
C ASP A 128 -12.09 -27.49 -15.20
N TYR A 129 -11.97 -26.18 -14.94
CA TYR A 129 -12.82 -25.41 -14.02
C TYR A 129 -13.99 -24.71 -14.70
N LEU A 130 -13.94 -24.54 -16.03
CA LEU A 130 -14.96 -23.86 -16.82
C LEU A 130 -15.65 -24.81 -17.83
N PRO A 131 -16.39 -25.85 -17.36
CA PRO A 131 -16.93 -26.91 -18.22
C PRO A 131 -17.95 -26.40 -19.25
N LYS A 132 -18.58 -25.25 -19.03
CA LYS A 132 -19.52 -24.63 -19.99
C LYS A 132 -18.84 -23.85 -21.12
N HIS A 133 -17.52 -23.67 -21.06
CA HIS A 133 -16.75 -22.80 -21.97
C HIS A 133 -15.76 -23.60 -22.84
N GLN A 134 -15.98 -24.91 -23.01
CA GLN A 134 -15.09 -25.80 -23.77
C GLN A 134 -14.94 -25.41 -25.24
N THR A 135 -15.89 -24.66 -25.81
CA THR A 135 -15.82 -24.16 -27.18
C THR A 135 -14.59 -23.29 -27.44
N PHE A 136 -14.10 -22.55 -26.44
CA PHE A 136 -12.90 -21.71 -26.58
C PHE A 136 -11.59 -22.49 -26.47
N ARG A 137 -11.61 -23.76 -26.07
CA ARG A 137 -10.41 -24.60 -25.93
C ARG A 137 -9.70 -24.86 -27.25
N LYS A 138 -10.44 -24.89 -28.36
CA LYS A 138 -9.92 -25.21 -29.69
C LYS A 138 -9.45 -24.00 -30.50
N ALA A 139 -9.68 -22.78 -30.00
CA ALA A 139 -9.46 -21.55 -30.77
C ALA A 139 -8.03 -20.97 -30.68
N PHE A 140 -7.12 -21.62 -29.94
CA PHE A 140 -5.78 -21.09 -29.64
C PHE A 140 -4.61 -21.99 -30.10
N PHE A 141 -4.82 -22.82 -31.13
CA PHE A 141 -3.75 -23.53 -31.85
C PHE A 141 -3.93 -23.39 -33.36
#